data_AF-K2M816-F1
#
_entry.id   AF-K2M816-F1
#
_cell.length_a   1.000
_cell.length_b   1.000
_cell.length_c   1.000
_cell.angle_alpha   90.00
_cell.angle_beta   90.00
_cell.angle_gamma   90.00
#
_symmetry.space_group_name_H-M   'P 1'
#
loop_
_entity.id
_entity.type
_entity.pdbx_description
1 polymer ?
#
loop_
_entity_poly.entity_id
_entity_poly.type
_entity_poly.pdbx_seq_one_letter_code
_entity_poly.pdbx_strand_id
1 'polypeptide(L)' 'MIELRRADAAPLSANLETDPVRRMADAMLHIAGGGRTVDRDAIALMGFSAAEIDRYGVEARDLANARQSGRQSGPDA' A
#
# COMPACT_ATOMS: atom_id res chain seq x y z
N MET A 1 0.90 47.30 -17.84
CA MET A 1 0.14 46.64 -16.76
C MET A 1 0.17 45.14 -17.05
N ILE A 2 1.00 44.40 -16.32
CA ILE A 2 1.05 42.94 -16.37
C ILE A 2 1.10 42.51 -14.91
N GLU A 3 -0.03 42.06 -14.36
CA GLU A 3 -0.02 41.34 -13.09
C GLU A 3 -0.26 39.86 -13.40
N LEU A 4 0.84 39.13 -13.27
CA LEU A 4 1.01 37.71 -13.43
C LEU A 4 0.02 37.00 -12.49
N ARG A 5 -1.05 36.42 -13.05
CA ARG A 5 -1.90 35.43 -12.34
C ARG A 5 -0.97 34.32 -11.86
N ARG A 6 -0.59 34.35 -10.57
CA ARG A 6 -0.07 33.19 -9.86
C ARG A 6 -1.12 32.11 -10.03
N ALA A 7 -0.83 31.13 -10.86
CA ALA A 7 -1.61 29.91 -10.92
C ALA A 7 -1.52 29.31 -9.51
N ASP A 8 -2.61 29.46 -8.77
CA ASP A 8 -2.89 28.72 -7.55
C ASP A 8 -3.08 27.26 -7.98
N ALA A 9 -1.96 26.58 -8.24
CA ALA A 9 -1.92 25.15 -8.42
C ALA A 9 -2.18 24.57 -7.04
N ALA A 10 -3.45 24.48 -6.65
CA ALA A 10 -3.88 23.68 -5.53
C ALA A 10 -3.15 22.34 -5.63
N PRO A 11 -2.41 21.91 -4.59
CA PRO A 11 -1.78 20.61 -4.64
C PRO A 11 -2.90 19.63 -4.89
N LEU A 12 -2.84 18.92 -6.04
CA LEU A 12 -3.67 17.73 -6.24
C LEU A 12 -3.51 16.94 -4.95
N SER A 13 -4.57 16.89 -4.16
CA SER A 13 -4.62 16.10 -2.94
C SER A 13 -4.29 14.69 -3.37
N ALA A 14 -3.00 14.34 -3.26
CA ALA A 14 -2.58 12.98 -3.27
C ALA A 14 -3.42 12.39 -2.14
N ASN A 15 -4.41 11.57 -2.49
CA ASN A 15 -5.03 10.64 -1.57
C ASN A 15 -3.91 9.67 -1.16
N LEU A 16 -2.96 10.20 -0.39
CA LEU A 16 -1.96 9.46 0.34
C LEU A 16 -2.80 8.60 1.24
N GLU A 17 -3.02 7.35 0.81
CA GLU A 17 -3.70 6.35 1.60
C GLU A 17 -3.06 6.39 2.98
N THR A 18 -3.71 7.00 3.97
CA THR A 18 -3.06 7.34 5.25
C THR A 18 -3.05 6.15 6.20
N ASP A 19 -3.78 5.10 5.84
CA ASP A 19 -3.94 3.91 6.64
C ASP A 19 -2.69 3.01 6.54
N PRO A 20 -1.97 2.80 7.65
CA PRO A 20 -0.73 2.03 7.65
C PRO A 20 -0.97 0.56 7.28
N VAL A 21 -2.13 0.00 7.64
CA VAL A 21 -2.52 -1.37 7.31
C VAL A 21 -2.69 -1.54 5.81
N ARG A 22 -3.42 -0.63 5.14
CA ARG A 22 -3.57 -0.67 3.67
C ARG A 22 -2.26 -0.49 2.92
N ARG A 23 -1.40 0.46 3.32
CA ARG A 23 -0.09 0.64 2.69
C ARG A 23 0.75 -0.62 2.81
N MET A 24 0.75 -1.23 3.99
CA MET A 24 1.51 -2.45 4.23
C MET A 24 0.93 -3.64 3.46
N ALA A 25 -0.40 -3.75 3.37
CA ALA A 25 -1.06 -4.78 2.56
C ALA A 25 -0.73 -4.64 1.07
N ASP A 26 -0.68 -3.41 0.55
CA ASP A 26 -0.27 -3.14 -0.83
C ASP A 26 1.19 -3.52 -1.08
N ALA A 27 2.08 -3.16 -0.16
CA ALA A 27 3.48 -3.59 -0.20
C ALA A 27 3.62 -5.12 -0.18
N MET A 28 2.86 -5.82 0.66
CA MET A 28 2.83 -7.29 0.71
C MET A 28 2.34 -7.88 -0.62
N LEU A 29 1.28 -7.33 -1.22
CA LEU A 29 0.78 -7.75 -2.53
C LEU A 29 1.80 -7.50 -3.64
N HIS A 30 2.52 -6.38 -3.58
CA HIS A 30 3.57 -6.06 -4.54
C HIS A 30 4.74 -7.05 -4.46
N ILE A 31 5.17 -7.40 -3.24
CA ILE A 31 6.22 -8.39 -3.00
C ILE A 31 5.79 -9.78 -3.52
N ALA A 32 4.58 -10.21 -3.14
CA ALA A 32 4.03 -11.50 -3.56
C ALA A 32 3.82 -11.57 -5.09
N GLY A 33 3.30 -10.50 -5.70
CA GLY A 33 3.12 -10.40 -7.15
C GLY A 33 4.44 -10.43 -7.94
N GLY A 34 5.54 -10.02 -7.31
CA GLY A 34 6.90 -10.15 -7.85
C GLY A 34 7.54 -11.53 -7.65
N GLY A 35 6.81 -12.51 -7.12
CA GLY A 35 7.32 -13.86 -6.84
C GLY A 35 8.29 -13.94 -5.66
N ARG A 36 8.34 -12.90 -4.82
CA ARG A 36 9.16 -12.87 -3.60
C ARG A 36 8.35 -13.26 -2.38
N THR A 37 9.01 -13.87 -1.40
CA THR A 37 8.41 -14.18 -0.11
C THR A 37 8.15 -12.88 0.67
N VAL A 38 6.96 -12.80 1.27
CA VAL A 38 6.54 -11.68 2.10
C VAL A 38 7.01 -11.91 3.54
N ASP A 39 8.21 -11.40 3.84
CA ASP A 39 8.84 -11.48 5.16
C ASP A 39 9.05 -10.09 5.78
N ARG A 40 9.37 -10.07 7.09
CA ARG A 40 9.61 -8.82 7.83
C ARG A 40 10.67 -7.94 7.17
N ASP A 41 11.78 -8.53 6.73
CA ASP A 41 12.85 -7.80 6.04
C ASP A 41 12.38 -7.21 4.71
N ALA A 42 11.59 -7.96 3.94
CA ALA A 42 11.05 -7.48 2.66
C ALA A 42 10.11 -6.29 2.86
N ILE A 43 9.29 -6.31 3.93
CA ILE A 43 8.41 -5.19 4.30
C ILE A 43 9.23 -4.02 4.85
N ALA A 44 10.28 -4.28 5.64
CA ALA A 44 11.16 -3.22 6.15
C ALA A 44 11.87 -2.47 5.01
N LEU A 45 12.26 -3.16 3.93
CA LEU A 45 12.83 -2.55 2.71
C LEU A 45 11.84 -1.61 1.99
N MET A 46 10.53 -1.73 2.25
CA MET A 46 9.51 -0.83 1.72
C MET A 46 9.33 0.45 2.55
N GLY A 47 10.12 0.61 3.62
CA GLY A 47 10.13 1.80 4.47
C GLY A 47 9.29 1.70 5.73
N PHE A 48 8.81 0.51 6.09
CA PHE A 48 8.08 0.31 7.36
C PHE A 48 9.03 0.00 8.51
N SER A 49 8.77 0.62 9.66
CA SER A 49 9.54 0.36 10.88
C SER A 49 9.21 -1.02 11.46
N ALA A 50 10.17 -1.62 12.16
CA ALA A 50 9.99 -2.90 12.85
C ALA A 50 8.77 -2.92 13.80
N ALA A 51 8.46 -1.78 14.45
CA ALA A 51 7.30 -1.61 15.32
C ALA A 51 5.97 -1.52 14.56
N GLU A 52 5.97 -0.92 13.36
CA GLU A 52 4.78 -0.85 12.51
C GLU A 52 4.46 -2.23 11.93
N ILE A 53 5.48 -2.99 11.54
CA ILE A 53 5.31 -4.36 11.02
C ILE A 53 4.76 -5.28 12.11
N ASP A 54 5.22 -5.13 13.35
CA ASP A 54 4.70 -5.90 14.49
C ASP A 54 3.25 -5.54 14.81
N ARG A 55 2.93 -4.23 14.80
CA ARG A 55 1.59 -3.71 15.12
C ARG A 55 0.55 -3.98 14.05
N TYR A 56 0.92 -3.85 12.78
CA TYR A 56 -0.01 -3.85 11.65
C TYR A 56 0.19 -5.02 10.68
N GLY A 57 1.28 -5.79 10.80
CA GLY A 57 1.63 -6.82 9.83
C GLY A 57 0.62 -7.96 9.73
N VAL A 58 -0.02 -8.33 10.84
CA VAL A 58 -1.07 -9.36 10.83
C VAL A 58 -2.32 -8.87 10.09
N GLU A 59 -2.82 -7.68 10.43
CA GLU A 59 -3.99 -7.08 9.77
C GLU A 59 -3.71 -6.80 8.28
N ALA A 60 -2.51 -6.30 7.96
CA ALA A 60 -2.10 -6.03 6.60
C ALA A 60 -2.01 -7.31 5.77
N ARG A 61 -1.54 -8.41 6.37
CA ARG A 61 -1.48 -9.71 5.70
C ARG A 61 -2.85 -10.31 5.48
N ASP A 62 -3.74 -10.20 6.46
CA ASP A 62 -5.14 -10.62 6.31
C ASP A 62 -5.83 -9.85 5.17
N LEU A 63 -5.66 -8.52 5.14
CA LEU A 63 -6.18 -7.67 4.08
C LEU A 63 -5.57 -8.00 2.71
N ALA A 64 -4.26 -8.24 2.64
CA ALA A 64 -3.58 -8.66 1.42
C ALA A 64 -4.11 -10.01 0.92
N ASN A 65 -4.28 -10.99 1.82
CA ASN A 65 -4.86 -12.29 1.50
C ASN A 65 -6.32 -12.17 1.03
N ALA A 66 -7.14 -11.37 1.71
CA ALA A 66 -8.53 -11.13 1.30
C ALA A 66 -8.61 -10.51 -0.11
N ARG A 67 -7.71 -9.56 -0.42
CA ARG A 67 -7.57 -8.94 -1.74
C ARG A 67 -7.04 -9.89 -2.82
N GLN A 68 -6.18 -10.83 -2.44
CA GLN A 68 -5.65 -11.86 -3.34
C GLN A 68 -6.71 -12.91 -3.66
N SER A 69 -7.42 -13.42 -2.65
CA SER A 69 -8.53 -14.36 -2.80
C SER A 69 -9.68 -13.75 -3.60
N GLY A 70 -10.04 -12.49 -3.33
CA GLY A 70 -11.07 -11.78 -4.10
C GLY A 70 -10.71 -11.55 -5.57
N ARG A 71 -9.41 -11.48 -5.92
CA ARG A 71 -8.93 -11.48 -7.31
C ARG A 71 -8.94 -12.86 -7.96
N GLN A 72 -8.84 -13.91 -7.16
CA GLN A 72 -8.82 -15.30 -7.64
C GLN A 72 -10.23 -15.92 -7.73
N SER A 73 -11.22 -15.35 -7.05
CA SER A 73 -12.64 -15.72 -7.15
C SER A 73 -13.38 -15.01 -8.31
N GLY A 74 -12.75 -14.91 -9.48
CA GLY A 74 -13.47 -14.69 -10.74
C GLY A 74 -14.24 -15.98 -11.12
N PRO A 75 -15.43 -15.89 -11.72
CA PRO A 75 -16.39 -16.99 -11.76
C PRO A 75 -16.00 -18.06 -12.77
N ASP A 76 -15.45 -19.18 -12.32
CA ASP A 76 -15.40 -20.42 -13.09
C ASP A 76 -15.48 -21.64 -12.16
N ALA A 77 -16.71 -22.04 -11.87
CA ALA A 77 -17.11 -23.40 -11.50
C ALA A 77 -18.62 -23.56 -11.73
#